data_AF-A0A7S2H452-F1
#
_entry.id   AF-A0A7S2H452-F1
#
_cell.length_a   1.000
_cell.length_b   1.000
_cell.length_c   1.000
_cell.angle_alpha   90.00
_cell.angle_beta   90.00
_cell.angle_gamma   90.00
#
_symmetry.space_group_name_H-M   'P 1'
#
loop_
_entity.id
_entity.type
_entity.pdbx_description
1 polymer ?
#
loop_
_entity_poly.entity_id
_entity_poly.type
_entity_poly.pdbx_seq_one_letter_code
_entity_poly.pdbx_strand_id
1 'polypeptide(L)'
;ELLANTSGIFLRTSWVELYASKTMLVLFGTGYQWNFRSSTQTTYLCAFHLQGGAVSPKAIGSVPGDLLDQFSIDHKDNYLRVASTESGPWKRFDNIEGGRGRWAQETNNRITVLEFPDEGDGFNKSVLEEVGFIDGLGERFERIFAVRYVGDFAYVVTFLRTDPFYIINMSDATNPTRVGELKISGFSNYLHAVDDETLLAVGQEATDDGRAIGLQLSMFNVSNSSDPTLISRFTVEEDDDSWSWSDAQFEHKAFRYFSSLQKIILPASIYGKNAFDGFLVFGINETNDIVPEFNISHTSYYRGCTNLQPRSIVVDKTVTTFKGNTVKNHDLMNGTKIWDVDLDENRAKDDCFWWW
;
A
#
# COMPACT_ATOMS: atom_id res chain seq x y z
N GLU A 1 -31.63 -26.29 -21.26
CA GLU A 1 -31.59 -24.81 -21.29
C GLU A 1 -30.56 -24.35 -20.29
N LEU A 2 -29.41 -23.84 -20.76
CA LEU A 2 -28.48 -23.09 -19.92
C LEU A 2 -29.14 -21.73 -19.67
N LEU A 3 -29.77 -21.56 -18.49
CA LEU A 3 -30.01 -20.22 -17.97
C LEU A 3 -28.64 -19.61 -17.70
N ALA A 4 -28.12 -18.90 -18.71
CA ALA A 4 -26.97 -18.05 -18.54
C ALA A 4 -27.38 -16.95 -17.56
N ASN A 5 -27.04 -17.13 -16.28
CA ASN A 5 -26.96 -16.05 -15.31
C ASN A 5 -25.81 -15.14 -15.78
N THR A 6 -26.08 -14.29 -16.77
CA THR A 6 -25.17 -13.21 -17.14
C THR A 6 -25.25 -12.13 -16.06
N SER A 7 -24.38 -12.23 -15.06
CA SER A 7 -24.03 -11.11 -14.20
C SER A 7 -22.91 -10.31 -14.88
N GLY A 8 -23.25 -9.15 -15.42
CA GLY A 8 -22.28 -8.18 -15.93
C GLY A 8 -22.11 -7.04 -14.92
N ILE A 9 -20.86 -6.73 -14.56
CA ILE A 9 -20.53 -5.52 -13.79
C ILE A 9 -20.23 -4.41 -14.80
N PHE A 10 -21.02 -3.34 -14.74
CA PHE A 10 -20.77 -2.13 -15.50
C PHE A 10 -20.18 -1.07 -14.56
N LEU A 11 -18.91 -1.24 -14.20
CA LEU A 11 -18.11 -0.12 -13.71
C LEU A 11 -17.46 0.50 -14.93
N ARG A 12 -17.90 1.70 -15.31
CA ARG A 12 -17.22 2.51 -16.33
C ARG A 12 -15.96 3.12 -15.70
N THR A 13 -15.00 2.28 -15.34
CA THR A 13 -13.69 2.74 -14.86
C THR A 13 -12.62 2.16 -15.75
N SER A 14 -11.65 2.98 -16.12
CA SER A 14 -10.43 2.54 -16.81
C SER A 14 -9.52 1.70 -15.91
N TRP A 15 -9.81 1.65 -14.61
CA TRP A 15 -9.04 0.99 -13.55
C TRP A 15 -10.02 0.45 -12.51
N VAL A 16 -10.33 -0.85 -12.58
CA VAL A 16 -11.07 -1.54 -11.51
C VAL A 16 -10.03 -2.16 -10.59
N GLU A 17 -10.14 -1.85 -9.30
CA GLU A 17 -9.35 -2.48 -8.27
C GLU A 17 -10.19 -3.47 -7.48
N LEU A 18 -9.52 -4.31 -6.71
CA LEU A 18 -10.19 -5.33 -5.90
C LEU A 18 -9.57 -5.43 -4.53
N TYR A 19 -10.43 -5.66 -3.55
CA TYR A 19 -10.10 -6.21 -2.25
C TYR A 19 -10.60 -7.65 -2.20
N ALA A 20 -9.82 -8.56 -1.62
CA ALA A 20 -10.23 -9.94 -1.42
C ALA A 20 -9.81 -10.49 -0.06
N SER A 21 -10.73 -11.21 0.58
CA SER A 21 -10.50 -12.01 1.78
C SER A 21 -10.90 -13.48 1.52
N LYS A 22 -10.90 -14.31 2.56
CA LYS A 22 -11.35 -15.71 2.43
C LYS A 22 -12.82 -15.83 2.05
N THR A 23 -13.64 -14.86 2.43
CA THR A 23 -15.11 -14.92 2.32
C THR A 23 -15.70 -13.77 1.52
N MET A 24 -14.90 -12.77 1.13
CA MET A 24 -15.38 -11.57 0.44
C MET A 24 -14.48 -11.19 -0.73
N LEU A 25 -15.10 -10.71 -1.80
CA LEU A 25 -14.47 -9.98 -2.89
C LEU A 25 -15.21 -8.66 -3.05
N VAL A 26 -14.49 -7.55 -3.05
CA VAL A 26 -15.06 -6.22 -3.31
C VAL A 26 -14.36 -5.65 -4.52
N LEU A 27 -15.11 -5.42 -5.59
CA LEU A 27 -14.64 -4.65 -6.74
C LEU A 27 -14.98 -3.19 -6.52
N PHE A 28 -14.04 -2.31 -6.78
CA PHE A 28 -14.26 -0.89 -6.60
C PHE A 28 -13.62 -0.06 -7.70
N GLY A 29 -14.16 1.14 -7.88
CA GLY A 29 -13.57 2.11 -8.77
C GLY A 29 -14.17 3.50 -8.64
N THR A 30 -13.34 4.48 -8.94
CA THR A 30 -13.69 5.89 -8.87
C THR A 30 -14.64 6.30 -9.98
N GLY A 31 -15.64 7.08 -9.61
CA GLY A 31 -16.46 7.87 -10.51
C GLY A 31 -16.81 9.22 -9.89
N TYR A 32 -17.90 9.80 -10.38
CA TYR A 32 -18.41 11.07 -9.90
C TYR A 32 -19.90 10.97 -9.65
N GLN A 33 -20.36 11.49 -8.51
CA GLN A 33 -21.76 11.83 -8.30
C GLN A 33 -22.00 13.25 -8.77
N TRP A 34 -22.94 13.41 -9.70
CA TRP A 34 -23.30 14.69 -10.28
C TRP A 34 -24.62 15.16 -9.71
N ASN A 35 -24.66 16.40 -9.26
CA ASN A 35 -25.90 17.13 -9.10
C ASN A 35 -25.88 18.39 -9.99
N PHE A 36 -26.98 19.14 -10.03
CA PHE A 36 -27.12 20.31 -10.89
C PHE A 36 -26.15 21.48 -10.56
N ARG A 37 -25.39 21.42 -9.46
CA ARG A 37 -24.46 22.46 -8.99
C ARG A 37 -23.03 21.98 -8.80
N SER A 38 -22.80 20.69 -8.61
CA SER A 38 -21.49 20.15 -8.27
C SER A 38 -21.30 18.73 -8.76
N SER A 39 -20.03 18.35 -8.88
CA SER A 39 -19.57 16.97 -9.02
C SER A 39 -18.76 16.63 -7.77
N THR A 40 -19.12 15.53 -7.11
CA THR A 40 -18.34 14.99 -5.99
C THR A 40 -17.68 13.70 -6.47
N GLN A 41 -16.38 13.58 -6.23
CA GLN A 41 -15.65 12.35 -6.51
C GLN A 41 -16.11 11.27 -5.54
N THR A 42 -16.38 10.07 -6.06
CA THR A 42 -17.00 8.98 -5.29
C THR A 42 -16.47 7.65 -5.76
N THR A 43 -16.11 6.78 -4.83
CA THR A 43 -15.76 5.40 -5.14
C THR A 43 -16.99 4.52 -4.99
N TYR A 44 -17.30 3.75 -6.02
CA TYR A 44 -18.41 2.79 -6.02
C TYR A 44 -17.88 1.39 -5.71
N LEU A 45 -18.63 0.65 -4.89
CA LEU A 45 -18.28 -0.67 -4.38
C LEU A 45 -19.29 -1.70 -4.87
N CYS A 46 -18.79 -2.86 -5.27
CA CYS A 46 -19.60 -4.04 -5.57
C CYS A 46 -19.02 -5.24 -4.83
N ALA A 47 -19.73 -5.69 -3.79
CA ALA A 47 -19.30 -6.73 -2.89
C ALA A 47 -19.93 -8.09 -3.26
N PHE A 48 -19.11 -9.13 -3.17
CA PHE A 48 -19.44 -10.52 -3.44
C PHE A 48 -19.04 -11.37 -2.24
N HIS A 49 -19.88 -12.33 -1.90
CA HIS A 49 -19.54 -13.40 -0.96
C HIS A 49 -18.83 -14.54 -1.70
N LEU A 50 -17.80 -15.09 -1.07
CA LEU A 50 -16.99 -16.20 -1.58
C LEU A 50 -17.21 -17.45 -0.72
N GLN A 51 -17.64 -18.54 -1.34
CA GLN A 51 -17.83 -19.82 -0.65
C GLN A 51 -17.34 -20.99 -1.51
N GLY A 52 -16.21 -21.60 -1.15
CA GLY A 52 -15.71 -22.82 -1.81
C GLY A 52 -15.48 -22.67 -3.32
N GLY A 53 -15.15 -21.47 -3.80
CA GLY A 53 -14.99 -21.15 -5.22
C GLY A 53 -16.26 -20.64 -5.92
N ALA A 54 -17.42 -20.71 -5.25
CA ALA A 54 -18.62 -20.00 -5.69
C ALA A 54 -18.53 -18.51 -5.32
N VAL A 55 -19.03 -17.66 -6.22
CA VAL A 55 -19.11 -16.21 -6.05
C VAL A 55 -20.58 -15.81 -6.17
N SER A 56 -21.11 -15.11 -5.17
CA SER A 56 -22.48 -14.60 -5.19
C SER A 56 -22.52 -13.09 -4.88
N PRO A 57 -23.23 -12.26 -5.66
CA PRO A 57 -23.40 -10.85 -5.35
C PRO A 57 -24.00 -10.67 -3.94
N LYS A 58 -23.42 -9.77 -3.14
CA LYS A 58 -23.86 -9.52 -1.76
C LYS A 58 -24.46 -8.13 -1.59
N ALA A 59 -23.74 -7.07 -1.97
CA ALA A 59 -24.24 -5.70 -1.84
C ALA A 59 -23.51 -4.74 -2.78
N ILE A 60 -24.09 -3.55 -3.00
CA ILE A 60 -23.44 -2.41 -3.65
C ILE A 60 -23.35 -1.25 -2.67
N GLY A 61 -22.38 -0.37 -2.85
CA GLY A 61 -22.23 0.80 -1.99
C GLY A 61 -21.40 1.89 -2.64
N SER A 62 -21.17 2.96 -1.89
CA SER A 62 -20.26 4.01 -2.29
C SER A 62 -19.69 4.75 -1.09
N VAL A 63 -18.48 5.27 -1.22
CA VAL A 63 -17.86 6.19 -0.26
C VAL A 63 -17.37 7.44 -0.99
N PRO A 64 -17.33 8.60 -0.31
CA PRO A 64 -16.79 9.82 -0.91
C PRO A 64 -15.28 9.69 -1.15
N GLY A 65 -14.78 10.34 -2.21
CA GLY A 65 -13.36 10.38 -2.55
C GLY A 65 -12.83 9.14 -3.28
N ASP A 66 -11.50 9.03 -3.29
CA ASP A 66 -10.75 7.91 -3.87
C ASP A 66 -10.18 7.00 -2.79
N LEU A 67 -10.11 5.71 -3.08
CA LEU A 67 -9.31 4.75 -2.31
C LEU A 67 -7.87 4.77 -2.81
N LEU A 68 -6.92 4.49 -1.92
CA LEU A 68 -5.49 4.42 -2.27
C LEU A 68 -5.17 3.12 -3.02
N ASP A 69 -5.61 1.99 -2.47
CA ASP A 69 -5.36 0.64 -2.98
C ASP A 69 -6.29 -0.39 -2.28
N GLN A 70 -6.06 -1.69 -2.52
CA GLN A 70 -6.81 -2.77 -1.86
C GLN A 70 -6.77 -2.74 -0.33
N PHE A 71 -5.74 -2.17 0.30
CA PHE A 71 -5.61 -2.10 1.76
C PHE A 71 -6.45 -0.97 2.35
N SER A 72 -7.01 -0.11 1.50
CA SER A 72 -8.02 0.87 1.88
C SER A 72 -9.37 0.25 2.23
N ILE A 73 -9.55 -1.06 2.02
CA ILE A 73 -10.74 -1.80 2.43
C ILE A 73 -10.34 -2.91 3.40
N ASP A 74 -11.17 -3.09 4.42
CA ASP A 74 -11.19 -4.30 5.23
C ASP A 74 -12.62 -4.78 5.45
N HIS A 75 -12.76 -6.11 5.61
CA HIS A 75 -14.01 -6.76 5.98
C HIS A 75 -13.85 -7.41 7.35
N LYS A 76 -14.64 -6.93 8.32
CA LYS A 76 -14.68 -7.47 9.67
C LYS A 76 -16.12 -7.60 10.12
N ASP A 77 -16.47 -8.79 10.63
CA ASP A 77 -17.81 -9.14 11.08
C ASP A 77 -18.87 -8.86 10.00
N ASN A 78 -19.78 -7.89 10.23
CA ASN A 78 -20.81 -7.47 9.26
C ASN A 78 -20.49 -6.12 8.59
N TYR A 79 -19.24 -5.66 8.67
CA TYR A 79 -18.85 -4.32 8.26
C TYR A 79 -17.74 -4.32 7.20
N LEU A 80 -17.86 -3.42 6.22
CA LEU A 80 -16.72 -2.93 5.45
C LEU A 80 -16.18 -1.65 6.08
N ARG A 81 -14.88 -1.61 6.32
CA ARG A 81 -14.16 -0.42 6.79
C ARG A 81 -13.37 0.12 5.60
N VAL A 82 -13.64 1.35 5.21
CA VAL A 82 -13.15 1.90 3.94
C VAL A 82 -12.48 3.24 4.15
N ALA A 83 -11.17 3.30 3.93
CA ALA A 83 -10.38 4.52 3.95
C ALA A 83 -10.44 5.23 2.58
N SER A 84 -10.63 6.54 2.58
CA SER A 84 -10.67 7.34 1.35
C SER A 84 -10.12 8.74 1.54
N THR A 85 -9.69 9.35 0.43
CA THR A 85 -9.32 10.76 0.36
C THR A 85 -10.27 11.50 -0.57
N GLU A 86 -11.02 12.45 -0.02
CA GLU A 86 -11.77 13.43 -0.80
C GLU A 86 -10.83 14.53 -1.27
N SER A 87 -11.00 15.00 -2.51
CA SER A 87 -10.20 16.08 -3.08
C SER A 87 -11.08 17.14 -3.73
N GLY A 88 -10.87 18.40 -3.34
CA GLY A 88 -11.49 19.55 -3.97
C GLY A 88 -10.82 19.92 -5.31
N PRO A 89 -11.33 20.95 -6.00
CA PRO A 89 -10.72 21.43 -7.23
C PRO A 89 -9.31 21.98 -6.97
N TRP A 90 -8.42 21.79 -7.94
CA TRP A 90 -7.11 22.45 -7.96
C TRP A 90 -7.30 23.98 -7.98
N LYS A 91 -6.85 24.66 -6.92
CA LYS A 91 -6.91 26.11 -6.81
C LYS A 91 -5.67 26.68 -6.14
N ARG A 92 -5.43 27.96 -6.37
CA ARG A 92 -4.39 28.70 -5.67
C ARG A 92 -4.90 29.11 -4.30
N PHE A 93 -4.12 28.80 -3.28
CA PHE A 93 -4.35 29.23 -1.91
C PHE A 93 -3.29 30.27 -1.55
N ASP A 94 -3.75 31.49 -1.27
CA ASP A 94 -2.90 32.55 -0.73
C ASP A 94 -2.85 32.47 0.81
N ASN A 95 -1.80 33.02 1.42
CA ASN A 95 -1.59 33.00 2.88
C ASN A 95 -1.51 31.60 3.52
N ILE A 96 -0.77 30.68 2.90
CA ILE A 96 -0.38 29.41 3.54
C ILE A 96 0.89 29.64 4.38
N GLU A 97 1.08 28.81 5.40
CA GLU A 97 2.32 28.69 6.19
C GLU A 97 3.57 28.73 5.28
N GLY A 98 4.46 29.71 5.52
CA GLY A 98 5.60 30.04 4.66
C GLY A 98 5.40 31.24 3.73
N GLY A 99 4.24 31.90 3.76
CA GLY A 99 4.02 33.23 3.17
C GLY A 99 3.97 33.32 1.64
N ARG A 100 4.09 32.18 0.94
CA ARG A 100 3.95 32.10 -0.52
C ARG A 100 2.68 31.32 -0.87
N GLY A 101 1.92 31.82 -1.85
CA GLY A 101 0.74 31.10 -2.35
C GLY A 101 1.12 29.75 -2.98
N ARG A 102 0.31 28.72 -2.75
CA ARG A 102 0.53 27.35 -3.26
C ARG A 102 -0.66 26.90 -4.10
N TRP A 103 -0.38 26.24 -5.23
CA TRP A 103 -1.39 25.46 -5.95
C TRP A 103 -1.54 24.10 -5.27
N ALA A 104 -2.76 23.78 -4.83
CA ALA A 104 -3.05 22.53 -4.15
C ALA A 104 -4.54 22.16 -4.33
N GLN A 105 -4.90 20.96 -3.89
CA GLN A 105 -6.29 20.58 -3.64
C GLN A 105 -6.52 20.57 -2.13
N GLU A 106 -7.65 21.10 -1.68
CA GLU A 106 -8.14 20.78 -0.33
C GLU A 106 -8.48 19.30 -0.26
N THR A 107 -8.05 18.63 0.80
CA THR A 107 -8.23 17.21 0.99
C THR A 107 -8.89 16.94 2.34
N ASN A 108 -9.69 15.88 2.39
CA ASN A 108 -10.24 15.33 3.62
C ASN A 108 -10.04 13.82 3.59
N ASN A 109 -9.26 13.30 4.52
CA ASN A 109 -9.07 11.86 4.65
C ASN A 109 -10.04 11.31 5.68
N ARG A 110 -10.65 10.18 5.35
CA ARG A 110 -11.76 9.62 6.11
C ARG A 110 -11.67 8.10 6.14
N ILE A 111 -12.16 7.49 7.22
CA ILE A 111 -12.57 6.09 7.22
C ILE A 111 -14.08 6.04 7.42
N THR A 112 -14.77 5.35 6.50
CA THR A 112 -16.20 5.08 6.55
C THR A 112 -16.45 3.63 6.93
N VAL A 113 -17.39 3.38 7.83
CA VAL A 113 -17.86 2.05 8.20
C VAL A 113 -19.22 1.81 7.54
N LEU A 114 -19.27 0.78 6.70
CA LEU A 114 -20.45 0.39 5.94
C LEU A 114 -20.96 -0.96 6.46
N GLU A 115 -22.23 -1.04 6.83
CA GLU A 115 -22.89 -2.26 7.27
C GLU A 115 -23.51 -3.00 6.08
N PHE A 116 -23.36 -4.33 6.06
CA PHE A 116 -24.07 -5.18 5.13
C PHE A 116 -25.54 -5.33 5.55
N PRO A 117 -26.48 -5.28 4.59
CA PRO A 117 -27.89 -5.50 4.87
C PRO A 117 -28.17 -6.96 5.24
N ASP A 118 -29.24 -7.17 6.01
CA ASP A 118 -29.68 -8.49 6.48
C ASP A 118 -30.06 -9.44 5.33
N GLU A 119 -29.91 -10.74 5.57
CA GLU A 119 -30.26 -11.80 4.61
C GLU A 119 -31.79 -11.94 4.48
N GLY A 120 -32.40 -11.12 3.63
CA GLY A 120 -33.84 -11.20 3.36
C GLY A 120 -34.36 -10.22 2.31
N ASP A 121 -33.63 -9.14 2.04
CA ASP A 121 -34.14 -8.04 1.22
C ASP A 121 -34.09 -8.27 -0.29
N GLY A 122 -33.47 -9.37 -0.72
CA GLY A 122 -33.18 -9.65 -2.13
C GLY A 122 -32.17 -8.66 -2.72
N PHE A 123 -31.35 -9.10 -3.68
CA PHE A 123 -30.22 -8.30 -4.19
C PHE A 123 -30.62 -6.90 -4.72
N ASN A 124 -31.87 -6.72 -5.17
CA ASN A 124 -32.37 -5.43 -5.67
C ASN A 124 -32.44 -4.32 -4.60
N LYS A 125 -32.27 -4.66 -3.32
CA LYS A 125 -32.22 -3.70 -2.19
C LYS A 125 -30.96 -3.84 -1.33
N SER A 126 -30.00 -4.66 -1.73
CA SER A 126 -28.80 -4.90 -0.93
C SER A 126 -27.79 -3.76 -1.11
N VAL A 127 -28.03 -2.66 -0.38
CA VAL A 127 -27.18 -1.48 -0.35
C VAL A 127 -26.39 -1.49 0.96
N LEU A 128 -25.09 -1.21 0.87
CA LEU A 128 -24.22 -0.96 2.01
C LEU A 128 -24.63 0.36 2.67
N GLU A 129 -24.96 0.32 3.96
CA GLU A 129 -25.39 1.51 4.70
C GLU A 129 -24.24 2.06 5.54
N GLU A 130 -24.01 3.36 5.46
CA GLU A 130 -23.05 4.02 6.34
C GLU A 130 -23.57 4.09 7.76
N VAL A 131 -22.86 3.47 8.70
CA VAL A 131 -23.23 3.41 10.13
C VAL A 131 -22.33 4.25 11.03
N GLY A 132 -21.12 4.58 10.56
CA GLY A 132 -20.17 5.40 11.29
C GLY A 132 -19.03 5.87 10.41
N PHE A 133 -18.33 6.91 10.85
CA PHE A 133 -17.14 7.39 10.16
C PHE A 133 -16.27 8.25 11.06
N ILE A 134 -15.02 8.44 10.63
CA ILE A 134 -14.11 9.45 11.17
C ILE A 134 -13.44 10.16 10.00
N ASP A 135 -13.42 11.49 10.01
CA ASP A 135 -12.79 12.33 9.01
C ASP A 135 -11.71 13.25 9.63
N GLY A 136 -11.14 14.15 8.83
CA GLY A 136 -10.07 15.04 9.29
C GLY A 136 -8.80 14.30 9.71
N LEU A 137 -8.51 13.14 9.09
CA LEU A 137 -7.26 12.42 9.30
C LEU A 137 -6.13 13.14 8.53
N GLY A 138 -5.05 13.50 9.22
CA GLY A 138 -3.96 14.26 8.62
C GLY A 138 -4.18 15.76 8.63
N GLU A 139 -3.12 16.47 8.30
CA GLU A 139 -3.12 17.93 8.18
C GLU A 139 -3.74 18.38 6.85
N ARG A 140 -3.99 19.68 6.73
CA ARG A 140 -4.56 20.26 5.51
C ARG A 140 -3.66 19.97 4.29
N PHE A 141 -4.28 19.52 3.20
CA PHE A 141 -3.64 19.11 1.93
C PHE A 141 -2.96 17.74 1.97
N GLU A 142 -2.99 17.03 3.09
CA GLU A 142 -2.49 15.66 3.16
C GLU A 142 -3.46 14.67 2.55
N ARG A 143 -2.92 13.59 2.00
CA ARG A 143 -3.68 12.44 1.50
C ARG A 143 -3.25 11.20 2.26
N ILE A 144 -4.04 10.14 2.18
CA ILE A 144 -3.64 8.82 2.68
C ILE A 144 -2.54 8.26 1.78
N PHE A 145 -1.44 7.83 2.39
CA PHE A 145 -0.27 7.24 1.73
C PHE A 145 -0.07 5.77 2.05
N ALA A 146 -0.60 5.31 3.19
CA ALA A 146 -0.76 3.90 3.50
C ALA A 146 -1.90 3.73 4.51
N VAL A 147 -2.54 2.56 4.47
CA VAL A 147 -3.51 2.15 5.48
C VAL A 147 -3.42 0.65 5.72
N ARG A 148 -3.60 0.23 6.97
CA ARG A 148 -3.66 -1.18 7.35
C ARG A 148 -4.69 -1.39 8.44
N TYR A 149 -5.46 -2.46 8.33
CA TYR A 149 -6.41 -2.88 9.35
C TYR A 149 -5.88 -4.13 10.05
N VAL A 150 -5.90 -4.13 11.39
CA VAL A 150 -5.56 -5.28 12.24
C VAL A 150 -6.54 -5.33 13.40
N GLY A 151 -7.34 -6.39 13.48
CA GLY A 151 -8.37 -6.51 14.51
C GLY A 151 -9.31 -5.29 14.53
N ASP A 152 -9.45 -4.67 15.69
CA ASP A 152 -10.26 -3.46 15.91
C ASP A 152 -9.60 -2.15 15.45
N PHE A 153 -8.36 -2.18 14.97
CA PHE A 153 -7.62 -0.96 14.67
C PHE A 153 -7.40 -0.75 13.18
N ALA A 154 -7.39 0.52 12.78
CA ALA A 154 -6.83 0.97 11.51
C ALA A 154 -5.62 1.86 11.76
N TYR A 155 -4.56 1.61 11.01
CA TYR A 155 -3.33 2.39 11.01
C TYR A 155 -3.28 3.19 9.72
N VAL A 156 -3.26 4.51 9.81
CA VAL A 156 -3.35 5.41 8.66
C VAL A 156 -2.14 6.30 8.65
N VAL A 157 -1.48 6.35 7.50
CA VAL A 157 -0.35 7.23 7.23
C VAL A 157 -0.82 8.30 6.26
N THR A 158 -0.63 9.56 6.62
CA THR A 158 -0.91 10.70 5.75
C THR A 158 0.35 11.50 5.51
N PHE A 159 0.47 12.19 4.37
CA PHE A 159 1.69 12.93 4.10
C PHE A 159 1.51 14.18 3.25
N LEU A 160 2.22 15.24 3.66
CA LEU A 160 2.60 16.38 2.83
C LEU A 160 4.06 16.79 3.03
N ARG A 161 4.61 16.67 4.26
CA ARG A 161 6.01 16.98 4.64
C ARG A 161 6.55 16.15 5.81
N THR A 162 5.71 15.83 6.78
CA THR A 162 6.01 14.97 7.93
C THR A 162 4.83 14.02 8.09
N ASP A 163 5.07 12.75 8.34
CA ASP A 163 4.04 11.71 8.42
C ASP A 163 3.53 11.57 9.87
N PRO A 164 2.27 11.96 10.15
CA PRO A 164 1.58 11.42 11.31
C PRO A 164 1.03 10.02 10.99
N PHE A 165 1.63 9.03 11.64
CA PHE A 165 1.08 7.68 11.75
C PHE A 165 -0.07 7.69 12.77
N TYR A 166 -1.32 7.57 12.31
CA TYR A 166 -2.52 7.58 13.15
C TYR A 166 -3.00 6.16 13.49
N ILE A 167 -3.49 5.99 14.71
CA ILE A 167 -4.20 4.78 15.15
C ILE A 167 -5.66 5.11 15.41
N ILE A 168 -6.54 4.42 14.69
CA ILE A 168 -7.99 4.56 14.79
C ILE A 168 -8.55 3.31 15.44
N ASN A 169 -9.25 3.47 16.58
CA ASN A 169 -10.06 2.42 17.18
C ASN A 169 -11.41 2.35 16.46
N MET A 170 -11.74 1.15 15.98
CA MET A 170 -12.95 0.84 15.23
C MET A 170 -13.74 -0.32 15.85
N SER A 171 -13.55 -0.56 17.15
CA SER A 171 -14.34 -1.56 17.90
C SER A 171 -15.82 -1.21 18.00
N ASP A 172 -16.16 0.08 18.02
CA ASP A 172 -17.53 0.59 17.81
C ASP A 172 -17.67 1.05 16.36
N ALA A 173 -18.42 0.27 15.57
CA ALA A 173 -18.68 0.54 14.16
C ALA A 173 -19.39 1.88 13.92
N THR A 174 -20.15 2.37 14.91
CA THR A 174 -20.94 3.61 14.79
C THR A 174 -20.16 4.86 15.21
N ASN A 175 -19.05 4.68 15.92
CA ASN A 175 -18.25 5.77 16.47
C ASN A 175 -16.74 5.43 16.46
N PRO A 176 -16.11 5.31 15.28
CA PRO A 176 -14.66 5.13 15.20
C PRO A 176 -13.94 6.37 15.75
N THR A 177 -12.84 6.16 16.50
CA THR A 177 -12.13 7.23 17.21
C THR A 177 -10.63 7.17 16.99
N ARG A 178 -9.97 8.32 16.85
CA ARG A 178 -8.50 8.41 16.86
C ARG A 178 -7.99 8.24 18.29
N VAL A 179 -7.16 7.23 18.52
CA VAL A 179 -6.64 6.89 19.85
C VAL A 179 -5.14 7.15 20.02
N GLY A 180 -4.38 7.23 18.93
CA GLY A 180 -2.95 7.49 18.97
C GLY A 180 -2.43 8.16 17.70
N GLU A 181 -1.25 8.76 17.81
CA GLU A 181 -0.53 9.43 16.74
C GLU A 181 0.97 9.34 17.03
N LEU A 182 1.77 9.03 16.00
CA LEU A 182 3.23 9.08 16.05
C LEU A 182 3.73 9.91 14.87
N LYS A 183 4.40 11.03 15.16
CA LYS A 183 5.04 11.85 14.14
C LYS A 183 6.46 11.38 13.90
N ILE A 184 6.79 11.05 12.66
CA ILE A 184 8.15 10.70 12.23
C ILE A 184 8.53 11.49 10.97
N SER A 185 9.83 11.69 10.79
CA SER A 185 10.37 12.12 9.50
C SER A 185 10.12 11.05 8.43
N GLY A 186 10.07 11.48 7.17
CA GLY A 186 9.70 10.60 6.08
C GLY A 186 8.21 10.29 6.00
N PHE A 187 7.87 9.27 5.22
CA PHE A 187 6.53 8.72 5.10
C PHE A 187 6.56 7.24 4.75
N SER A 188 5.54 6.51 5.21
CA SER A 188 5.32 5.11 4.84
C SER A 188 4.39 4.99 3.63
N ASN A 189 4.75 4.17 2.64
CA ASN A 189 3.87 3.87 1.50
C ASN A 189 3.22 2.49 1.62
N TYR A 190 3.87 1.56 2.31
CA TYR A 190 3.36 0.22 2.54
C TYR A 190 3.49 -0.16 4.00
N LEU A 191 2.40 -0.65 4.59
CA LEU A 191 2.34 -1.17 5.94
C LEU A 191 2.08 -2.69 5.91
N HIS A 192 2.88 -3.41 6.68
CA HIS A 192 2.81 -4.85 6.84
C HIS A 192 2.63 -5.20 8.32
N ALA A 193 1.54 -5.88 8.65
CA ALA A 193 1.34 -6.40 10.00
C ALA A 193 2.25 -7.60 10.22
N VAL A 194 3.18 -7.48 11.17
CA VAL A 194 4.06 -8.58 11.61
C VAL A 194 3.27 -9.51 12.53
N ASP A 195 2.54 -8.89 13.46
CA ASP A 195 1.58 -9.50 14.38
C ASP A 195 0.54 -8.43 14.78
N ASP A 196 -0.20 -8.67 15.87
CA ASP A 196 -1.25 -7.76 16.36
C ASP A 196 -0.68 -6.50 17.05
N GLU A 197 0.61 -6.50 17.39
CA GLU A 197 1.27 -5.45 18.18
C GLU A 197 2.42 -4.76 17.44
N THR A 198 2.80 -5.27 16.27
CA THR A 198 3.97 -4.81 15.51
C THR A 198 3.64 -4.60 14.04
N LEU A 199 4.02 -3.43 13.51
CA LEU A 199 3.95 -3.13 12.08
C LEU A 199 5.34 -2.89 11.51
N LEU A 200 5.57 -3.40 10.32
CA LEU A 200 6.69 -3.02 9.48
C LEU A 200 6.20 -2.07 8.38
N ALA A 201 6.98 -1.04 8.07
CA ALA A 201 6.71 -0.13 6.97
C ALA A 201 7.85 -0.09 5.96
N VAL A 202 7.47 0.13 4.70
CA VAL A 202 8.37 0.49 3.60
C VAL A 202 7.95 1.88 3.11
N GLY A 203 8.91 2.79 3.02
CA GLY A 203 8.64 4.19 2.75
C GLY A 203 9.87 4.96 2.29
N GLN A 204 9.86 6.26 2.52
CA GLN A 204 10.97 7.16 2.24
C GLN A 204 11.30 7.97 3.49
N GLU A 205 12.58 8.15 3.78
CA GLU A 205 13.04 9.21 4.67
C GLU A 205 12.88 10.56 3.94
N ALA A 206 12.61 11.63 4.67
CA ALA A 206 12.43 12.96 4.10
C ALA A 206 13.00 14.05 5.02
N THR A 207 13.50 15.11 4.41
CA THR A 207 13.88 16.34 5.11
C THR A 207 12.65 17.08 5.65
N ASP A 208 12.85 18.04 6.55
CA ASP A 208 11.78 18.85 7.16
C ASP A 208 10.91 19.61 6.13
N ASP A 209 11.45 19.91 4.94
CA ASP A 209 10.71 20.54 3.84
C ASP A 209 9.91 19.54 2.98
N GLY A 210 9.96 18.25 3.31
CA GLY A 210 9.22 17.16 2.68
C GLY A 210 9.89 16.56 1.44
N ARG A 211 11.18 16.83 1.21
CA ARG A 211 11.93 16.21 0.11
C ARG A 211 12.38 14.83 0.56
N ALA A 212 11.96 13.80 -0.16
CA ALA A 212 12.44 12.45 0.05
C ALA A 212 13.95 12.37 -0.22
N ILE A 213 14.65 11.61 0.62
CA ILE A 213 16.13 11.47 0.57
C ILE A 213 16.61 10.02 0.59
N GLY A 214 15.71 9.04 0.78
CA GLY A 214 16.08 7.65 0.57
C GLY A 214 15.04 6.64 1.02
N LEU A 215 15.12 5.42 0.46
CA LEU A 215 14.29 4.29 0.85
C LEU A 215 14.47 3.98 2.34
N GLN A 216 13.36 3.82 3.04
CA GLN A 216 13.33 3.57 4.48
C GLN A 216 12.53 2.30 4.79
N LEU A 217 13.07 1.49 5.70
CA LEU A 217 12.33 0.49 6.44
C LEU A 217 12.15 0.96 7.88
N SER A 218 10.97 0.74 8.44
CA SER A 218 10.69 1.08 9.83
C SER A 218 9.86 0.00 10.50
N MET A 219 10.03 -0.16 11.80
CA MET A 219 9.21 -1.06 12.59
C MET A 219 8.61 -0.31 13.78
N PHE A 220 7.31 -0.49 13.99
CA PHE A 220 6.53 0.23 14.99
C PHE A 220 5.94 -0.74 16.00
N ASN A 221 5.99 -0.35 17.27
CA ASN A 221 5.24 -0.99 18.34
C ASN A 221 3.89 -0.25 18.48
N VAL A 222 2.81 -1.01 18.35
CA VAL A 222 1.43 -0.53 18.46
C VAL A 222 0.65 -1.26 19.56
N SER A 223 1.33 -1.98 20.46
CA SER A 223 0.71 -2.69 21.58
C SER A 223 -0.03 -1.77 22.54
N ASN A 224 0.47 -0.54 22.73
CA ASN A 224 -0.28 0.56 23.33
C ASN A 224 -0.78 1.51 22.23
N SER A 225 -2.05 1.36 21.86
CA SER A 225 -2.67 2.17 20.80
C SER A 225 -2.68 3.68 21.05
N SER A 226 -2.47 4.11 22.30
CA SER A 226 -2.43 5.53 22.68
C SER A 226 -1.02 6.13 22.72
N ASP A 227 0.00 5.28 22.68
CA ASP A 227 1.41 5.68 22.71
C ASP A 227 2.25 4.76 21.78
N PRO A 228 2.01 4.79 20.46
CA PRO A 228 2.80 4.02 19.51
C PRO A 228 4.24 4.52 19.45
N THR A 229 5.20 3.61 19.27
CA THR A 229 6.63 3.94 19.25
C THR A 229 7.35 3.35 18.05
N LEU A 230 8.38 4.04 17.56
CA LEU A 230 9.30 3.52 16.56
C LEU A 230 10.32 2.60 17.25
N ILE A 231 10.34 1.33 16.88
CA ILE A 231 11.28 0.32 17.41
C ILE A 231 12.61 0.44 16.69
N SER A 232 12.57 0.39 15.36
CA SER A 232 13.77 0.36 14.54
C SER A 232 13.54 1.08 13.22
N ARG A 233 14.61 1.65 12.67
CA ARG A 233 14.64 2.30 11.37
C ARG A 233 15.93 1.96 10.66
N PHE A 234 15.81 1.67 9.37
CA PHE A 234 16.95 1.56 8.47
C PHE A 234 16.69 2.40 7.22
N THR A 235 17.57 3.35 6.93
CA THR A 235 17.53 4.16 5.72
C THR A 235 18.68 3.74 4.80
N VAL A 236 18.38 3.48 3.53
CA VAL A 236 19.37 2.96 2.57
C VAL A 236 20.44 4.00 2.24
N GLU A 237 20.04 5.26 2.08
CA GLU A 237 20.93 6.40 1.97
C GLU A 237 20.32 7.63 2.64
N GLU A 238 21.19 8.50 3.13
CA GLU A 238 20.83 9.74 3.84
C GLU A 238 21.65 10.91 3.26
N ASP A 239 21.78 10.96 1.93
CA ASP A 239 22.50 12.02 1.23
C ASP A 239 21.74 12.58 0.03
N ASP A 240 22.01 13.85 -0.29
CA ASP A 240 21.27 14.60 -1.31
C ASP A 240 21.63 14.22 -2.75
N ASP A 241 22.75 13.51 -2.94
CA ASP A 241 23.29 13.14 -4.25
C ASP A 241 22.91 11.71 -4.68
N SER A 242 22.17 11.02 -3.82
CA SER A 242 21.71 9.65 -4.01
C SER A 242 20.19 9.58 -3.91
N TRP A 243 19.61 8.59 -4.59
CA TRP A 243 18.17 8.35 -4.53
C TRP A 243 17.92 6.86 -4.63
N SER A 244 17.13 6.32 -3.70
CA SER A 244 16.62 4.97 -3.85
C SER A 244 15.12 4.86 -3.65
N TRP A 245 14.59 3.81 -4.26
CA TRP A 245 13.19 3.44 -4.15
C TRP A 245 13.03 1.94 -4.27
N SER A 246 11.85 1.47 -3.89
CA SER A 246 11.46 0.07 -4.00
C SER A 246 10.08 -0.04 -4.62
N ASP A 247 9.89 -1.00 -5.53
CA ASP A 247 8.55 -1.41 -5.96
C ASP A 247 7.67 -1.81 -4.77
N ALA A 248 8.24 -2.27 -3.66
CA ALA A 248 7.51 -2.62 -2.45
C ALA A 248 6.74 -1.45 -1.82
N GLN A 249 7.10 -0.21 -2.15
CA GLN A 249 6.35 0.98 -1.71
C GLN A 249 4.96 1.05 -2.35
N PHE A 250 4.79 0.49 -3.55
CA PHE A 250 3.56 0.65 -4.35
C PHE A 250 2.94 -0.70 -4.75
N GLU A 251 3.68 -1.80 -4.61
CA GLU A 251 3.27 -3.16 -4.96
C GLU A 251 3.72 -4.13 -3.87
N HIS A 252 2.79 -4.43 -2.96
CA HIS A 252 2.99 -5.38 -1.86
C HIS A 252 3.50 -6.77 -2.28
N LYS A 253 3.25 -7.24 -3.52
CA LYS A 253 3.76 -8.54 -4.01
C LYS A 253 5.28 -8.55 -4.22
N ALA A 254 5.90 -7.38 -4.30
CA ALA A 254 7.36 -7.25 -4.36
C ALA A 254 8.01 -7.42 -2.98
N PHE A 255 7.25 -7.16 -1.91
CA PHE A 255 7.70 -7.27 -0.53
C PHE A 255 7.53 -8.69 0.03
N ARG A 256 8.48 -9.15 0.84
CA ARG A 256 8.34 -10.37 1.65
C ARG A 256 8.84 -10.15 3.07
N TYR A 257 8.08 -10.68 4.02
CA TYR A 257 8.52 -10.90 5.39
C TYR A 257 8.28 -12.37 5.76
N PHE A 258 9.29 -13.01 6.34
CA PHE A 258 9.24 -14.39 6.82
C PHE A 258 9.45 -14.40 8.33
N SER A 259 8.37 -14.39 9.11
CA SER A 259 8.43 -14.36 10.58
C SER A 259 9.25 -15.51 11.18
N SER A 260 9.15 -16.73 10.63
CA SER A 260 9.94 -17.88 11.11
C SER A 260 11.45 -17.75 10.91
N LEU A 261 11.89 -16.92 9.96
CA LEU A 261 13.30 -16.66 9.67
C LEU A 261 13.74 -15.26 10.10
N GLN A 262 12.79 -14.41 10.51
CA GLN A 262 12.97 -12.98 10.75
C GLN A 262 13.67 -12.28 9.57
N LYS A 263 13.29 -12.63 8.33
CA LYS A 263 13.88 -12.07 7.10
C LYS A 263 12.90 -11.15 6.39
N ILE A 264 13.43 -10.03 5.89
CA ILE A 264 12.75 -9.11 4.98
C ILE A 264 13.47 -9.16 3.64
N ILE A 265 12.70 -9.24 2.55
CA ILE A 265 13.22 -9.21 1.18
C ILE A 265 12.41 -8.19 0.39
N LEU A 266 13.09 -7.20 -0.20
CA LEU A 266 12.47 -6.24 -1.09
C LEU A 266 13.41 -5.87 -2.24
N PRO A 267 12.87 -5.53 -3.42
CA PRO A 267 13.70 -4.96 -4.46
C PRO A 267 14.16 -3.56 -4.07
N ALA A 268 15.32 -3.13 -4.54
CA ALA A 268 15.75 -1.74 -4.43
C ALA A 268 16.44 -1.31 -5.72
N SER A 269 16.25 -0.04 -6.05
CA SER A 269 16.92 0.65 -7.14
C SER A 269 17.57 1.89 -6.53
N ILE A 270 18.89 1.88 -6.43
CA ILE A 270 19.73 2.92 -5.81
C ILE A 270 20.52 3.60 -6.92
N TYR A 271 20.39 4.92 -7.01
CA TYR A 271 21.14 5.79 -7.92
C TYR A 271 22.09 6.65 -7.10
N GLY A 272 23.23 7.01 -7.70
CA GLY A 272 24.26 7.83 -7.05
C GLY A 272 25.61 7.11 -6.97
N LYS A 273 26.43 7.47 -5.98
CA LYS A 273 27.80 6.95 -5.83
C LYS A 273 27.85 5.44 -5.59
N ASN A 274 26.86 4.91 -4.86
CA ASN A 274 26.72 3.51 -4.52
C ASN A 274 25.60 2.84 -5.32
N ALA A 275 25.53 3.14 -6.63
CA ALA A 275 24.45 2.64 -7.49
C ALA A 275 24.30 1.11 -7.40
N PHE A 276 23.06 0.67 -7.22
CA PHE A 276 22.71 -0.73 -7.04
C PHE A 276 21.31 -0.96 -7.62
N ASP A 277 21.13 -2.09 -8.30
CA ASP A 277 19.83 -2.51 -8.78
C ASP A 277 19.68 -3.99 -8.43
N GLY A 278 18.67 -4.37 -7.67
CA GLY A 278 18.53 -5.74 -7.19
C GLY A 278 17.54 -5.89 -6.05
N PHE A 279 17.85 -6.82 -5.14
CA PHE A 279 17.12 -7.05 -3.89
C PHE A 279 18.02 -6.84 -2.69
N LEU A 280 17.47 -6.18 -1.67
CA LEU A 280 18.07 -6.07 -0.35
C LEU A 280 17.43 -7.13 0.55
N VAL A 281 18.27 -7.83 1.31
CA VAL A 281 17.84 -8.80 2.33
C VAL A 281 18.26 -8.29 3.70
N PHE A 282 17.28 -8.20 4.59
CA PHE A 282 17.47 -7.78 5.98
C PHE A 282 17.04 -8.89 6.93
N GLY A 283 17.64 -8.89 8.11
CA GLY A 283 17.20 -9.64 9.28
C GLY A 283 16.54 -8.72 10.29
N ILE A 284 15.77 -9.30 11.21
CA ILE A 284 15.38 -8.67 12.48
C ILE A 284 16.14 -9.41 13.59
N ASN A 285 16.95 -8.69 14.35
CA ASN A 285 17.77 -9.27 15.42
C ASN A 285 16.96 -9.46 16.73
N GLU A 286 17.60 -9.97 17.77
CA GLU A 286 16.97 -10.22 19.08
C GLU A 286 16.50 -8.94 19.80
N THR A 287 17.02 -7.78 19.43
CA THR A 287 16.60 -6.47 19.95
C THR A 287 15.55 -5.78 19.08
N ASN A 288 14.97 -6.51 18.12
CA ASN A 288 13.99 -6.01 17.17
C ASN A 288 14.54 -4.94 16.20
N ASP A 289 15.85 -4.92 15.97
CA ASP A 289 16.47 -4.04 14.98
C ASP A 289 16.50 -4.64 13.59
N ILE A 290 16.19 -3.81 12.60
CA ILE A 290 16.33 -4.13 11.17
C ILE A 290 17.80 -4.03 10.80
N VAL A 291 18.41 -5.17 10.42
CA VAL A 291 19.84 -5.26 10.10
C VAL A 291 20.05 -5.72 8.66
N PRO A 292 20.88 -5.04 7.84
CA PRO A 292 21.26 -5.52 6.53
C PRO A 292 22.03 -6.84 6.63
N GLU A 293 21.76 -7.77 5.73
CA GLU A 293 22.48 -9.04 5.71
C GLU A 293 23.26 -9.23 4.42
N PHE A 294 22.58 -9.22 3.28
CA PHE A 294 23.22 -9.34 1.97
C PHE A 294 22.33 -8.77 0.87
N ASN A 295 22.97 -8.52 -0.28
CA ASN A 295 22.32 -7.96 -1.45
C ASN A 295 22.38 -8.96 -2.60
N ILE A 296 21.29 -9.08 -3.35
CA ILE A 296 21.23 -9.85 -4.59
C ILE A 296 21.20 -8.85 -5.75
N SER A 297 22.36 -8.61 -6.37
CA SER A 297 22.46 -7.67 -7.49
C SER A 297 21.82 -8.24 -8.75
N HIS A 298 21.07 -7.42 -9.47
CA HIS A 298 20.55 -7.67 -10.80
C HIS A 298 21.19 -6.68 -11.79
N THR A 299 21.14 -7.01 -13.07
CA THR A 299 21.58 -6.15 -14.17
C THR A 299 20.58 -5.01 -14.38
N SER A 300 21.09 -3.80 -14.62
CA SER A 300 20.29 -2.58 -14.53
C SER A 300 19.18 -2.44 -15.58
N TYR A 301 18.10 -1.77 -15.17
CA TYR A 301 16.86 -1.44 -15.90
C TYR A 301 17.01 -0.98 -17.37
N TYR A 302 18.17 -0.48 -17.79
CA TYR A 302 18.36 0.15 -19.11
C TYR A 302 19.05 -0.74 -20.14
N ARG A 303 19.37 -2.00 -19.84
CA ARG A 303 20.14 -2.84 -20.78
C ARG A 303 19.52 -4.21 -20.91
N GLY A 304 18.42 -4.30 -21.64
CA GLY A 304 17.85 -5.60 -21.96
C GLY A 304 16.74 -5.56 -22.99
N CYS A 305 16.54 -6.71 -23.63
CA CYS A 305 15.38 -6.99 -24.46
C CYS A 305 14.19 -7.48 -23.62
N THR A 306 14.42 -7.80 -22.34
CA THR A 306 13.46 -8.39 -21.42
C THR A 306 13.38 -7.55 -20.15
N ASN A 307 12.17 -7.31 -19.64
CA ASN A 307 11.95 -6.59 -18.39
C ASN A 307 10.94 -7.33 -17.49
N LEU A 308 11.46 -8.06 -16.51
CA LEU A 308 10.69 -8.71 -15.45
C LEU A 308 10.43 -7.73 -14.32
N GLN A 309 9.16 -7.63 -13.94
CA GLN A 309 8.79 -6.93 -12.72
C GLN A 309 9.45 -7.56 -11.50
N PRO A 310 9.94 -6.77 -10.53
CA PRO A 310 10.65 -7.29 -9.38
C PRO A 310 9.78 -8.22 -8.53
N ARG A 311 10.17 -9.49 -8.43
CA ARG A 311 9.50 -10.51 -7.59
C ARG A 311 10.50 -11.40 -6.87
N SER A 312 10.09 -11.94 -5.74
CA SER A 312 10.85 -12.97 -5.00
C SER A 312 9.96 -14.15 -4.63
N ILE A 313 10.55 -15.35 -4.71
CA ILE A 313 9.93 -16.63 -4.33
C ILE A 313 10.91 -17.34 -3.42
N VAL A 314 10.45 -17.82 -2.26
CA VAL A 314 11.28 -18.58 -1.31
C VAL A 314 10.76 -20.01 -1.24
N VAL A 315 11.65 -20.97 -1.46
CA VAL A 315 11.39 -22.41 -1.37
C VAL A 315 12.58 -23.08 -0.68
N ASP A 316 12.33 -23.87 0.35
CA ASP A 316 13.33 -24.67 1.07
C ASP A 316 14.61 -23.89 1.43
N LYS A 317 14.43 -22.68 2.01
CA LYS A 317 15.50 -21.74 2.41
C LYS A 317 16.34 -21.18 1.26
N THR A 318 15.92 -21.36 0.01
CA THR A 318 16.48 -20.64 -1.14
C THR A 318 15.54 -19.52 -1.55
N VAL A 319 16.09 -18.41 -2.01
CA VAL A 319 15.34 -17.30 -2.59
C VAL A 319 15.65 -17.20 -4.08
N THR A 320 14.63 -17.25 -4.91
CA THR A 320 14.68 -16.91 -6.34
C THR A 320 14.14 -15.51 -6.53
N THR A 321 14.96 -14.61 -7.06
CA THR A 321 14.63 -13.23 -7.39
C THR A 321 14.54 -13.04 -8.90
N PHE A 322 13.58 -12.23 -9.32
CA PHE A 322 13.30 -11.88 -10.71
C PHE A 322 13.34 -10.36 -10.80
N LYS A 323 14.20 -9.77 -11.64
CA LYS A 323 14.22 -8.32 -11.89
C LYS A 323 14.97 -8.00 -13.18
N GLY A 324 14.42 -7.10 -14.00
CA GLY A 324 15.00 -6.75 -15.29
C GLY A 324 15.09 -7.97 -16.19
N ASN A 325 16.27 -8.27 -16.72
CA ASN A 325 16.49 -9.43 -17.58
C ASN A 325 17.10 -10.64 -16.87
N THR A 326 17.21 -10.64 -15.53
CA THR A 326 17.86 -11.73 -14.79
C THR A 326 16.95 -12.41 -13.78
N VAL A 327 17.14 -13.73 -13.66
CA VAL A 327 16.59 -14.56 -12.59
C VAL A 327 17.74 -15.14 -11.80
N LYS A 328 17.75 -14.96 -10.49
CA LYS A 328 18.87 -15.40 -9.64
C LYS A 328 18.36 -16.19 -8.46
N ASN A 329 19.13 -17.18 -8.02
CA ASN A 329 18.81 -17.99 -6.85
C ASN A 329 19.97 -18.01 -5.86
N HIS A 330 19.65 -17.79 -4.60
CA HIS A 330 20.61 -17.72 -3.50
C HIS A 330 20.12 -18.53 -2.30
N ASP A 331 21.07 -19.03 -1.50
CA ASP A 331 20.78 -19.50 -0.15
C ASP A 331 20.36 -18.29 0.71
N LEU A 332 19.16 -18.34 1.30
CA LEU A 332 18.59 -17.22 2.05
C LEU A 332 19.29 -16.98 3.40
N MET A 333 20.03 -17.96 3.92
CA MET A 333 20.68 -17.86 5.22
C MET A 333 22.03 -17.15 5.14
N ASN A 334 22.74 -17.29 4.03
CA ASN A 334 24.11 -16.76 3.89
C ASN A 334 24.35 -15.96 2.60
N GLY A 335 23.36 -15.86 1.71
CA GLY A 335 23.46 -15.10 0.47
C GLY A 335 24.35 -15.74 -0.59
N THR A 336 24.73 -17.01 -0.45
CA THR A 336 25.55 -17.70 -1.46
C THR A 336 24.73 -17.90 -2.73
N LYS A 337 25.24 -17.42 -3.87
CA LYS A 337 24.63 -17.66 -5.18
C LYS A 337 24.67 -19.15 -5.51
N ILE A 338 23.52 -19.71 -5.84
CA ILE A 338 23.38 -21.11 -6.27
C ILE A 338 23.40 -21.18 -7.80
N TRP A 339 22.59 -20.34 -8.46
CA TRP A 339 22.55 -20.23 -9.93
C TRP A 339 21.96 -18.89 -10.35
N ASP A 340 22.18 -18.51 -11.61
CA ASP A 340 21.53 -17.37 -12.27
C ASP A 340 21.27 -17.66 -13.75
N VAL A 341 20.29 -16.96 -14.30
CA VAL A 341 19.91 -16.99 -15.71
C VAL A 341 19.80 -15.55 -16.20
N ASP A 342 20.50 -15.24 -17.30
CA ASP A 342 20.34 -14.02 -18.07
C ASP A 342 19.44 -14.32 -19.27
N LEU A 343 18.27 -13.68 -19.32
CA LEU A 343 17.27 -13.89 -20.37
C LEU A 343 17.67 -13.27 -21.71
N ASP A 344 18.73 -12.47 -21.72
CA ASP A 344 19.26 -11.82 -22.92
C ASP A 344 20.64 -12.37 -23.34
N GLU A 345 21.15 -13.44 -22.72
CA GLU A 345 22.52 -13.99 -22.95
C GLU A 345 22.87 -14.20 -24.44
N ASN A 346 21.87 -14.47 -25.28
CA ASN A 346 22.05 -14.73 -26.72
C ASN A 346 21.39 -13.69 -27.64
N ARG A 347 21.03 -12.50 -27.13
CA ARG A 347 20.40 -11.44 -27.92
C ARG A 347 21.42 -10.37 -28.30
N ALA A 348 21.43 -9.95 -29.57
CA ALA A 348 22.26 -8.82 -29.95
C ALA A 348 21.70 -7.53 -29.36
N LYS A 349 22.57 -6.59 -28.97
CA LYS A 349 22.14 -5.26 -28.47
C LYS A 349 21.26 -4.50 -29.46
N ASP A 350 21.46 -4.75 -30.74
CA ASP A 350 20.73 -4.11 -31.84
C ASP A 350 19.31 -4.69 -32.02
N ASP A 351 19.03 -5.86 -31.42
CA ASP A 351 17.70 -6.49 -31.42
C ASP A 351 16.80 -5.96 -30.28
N CYS A 352 17.35 -5.16 -29.36
CA CYS A 352 16.63 -4.65 -28.20
C CYS A 352 16.07 -3.24 -28.44
N PHE A 353 14.76 -3.08 -28.23
CA PHE A 353 14.12 -1.75 -28.20
C PHE A 353 14.46 -1.04 -26.89
N TRP A 354 15.14 0.11 -27.01
CA TRP A 354 15.40 1.02 -25.91
C TRP A 354 14.13 1.83 -25.67
N TRP A 355 13.44 1.57 -24.55
CA TRP A 355 12.38 2.46 -24.10
C TRP A 355 13.05 3.67 -23.45
N TRP A 356 12.97 4.83 -24.12
CA TRP A 356 13.37 6.15 -23.61
C TRP A 356 12.23 6.82 -22.85
#